data_AF-A0A2N2E3W3-F1
#
_entry.id   AF-A0A2N2E3W3-F1
#
_cell.length_a   1.000
_cell.length_b   1.000
_cell.length_c   1.000
_cell.angle_alpha   90.00
_cell.angle_beta   90.00
_cell.angle_gamma   90.00
#
_symmetry.space_group_name_H-M   'P 1'
#
loop_
_entity.id
_entity.type
_entity.pdbx_description
1 polymer ?
#
loop_
_entity_poly.entity_id
_entity_poly.type
_entity_poly.pdbx_seq_one_letter_code
_entity_poly.pdbx_strand_id
1 'polypeptide(L)'
;EKTIKNIFQGHDSILKRAKDFASLFEGNDWGDLPEVWKRQIDELFVIDEENCIDTQKVQGMQATIYNRLQEEIAKYEDIKEVDLLKNETKLRKNRIIMGYFSKNKENAHARMVGDVCVARDRKMLENDKYFEFVLFDQEKEKCVGTTMLLQMDEPDGKYLLYCPNPAVSLVSEVSAKKLYQAITTRISKFAEENDFKAVLVDKRHGHSTNRAGLFQQSLDQSCLKNRSGQERTINLTNNHVLSNSYAYQNNLSIVWEGKSK
;
A
#
# COMPACT_ATOMS: atom_id res chain seq x y z
N GLU A 1 -30.88 45.96 -47.87
CA GLU A 1 -29.72 45.18 -47.38
C GLU A 1 -29.62 45.30 -45.87
N LYS A 2 -29.50 44.18 -45.14
CA LYS A 2 -29.29 44.19 -43.69
C LYS A 2 -27.83 43.84 -43.42
N THR A 3 -27.00 44.85 -43.24
CA THR A 3 -25.63 44.70 -42.75
C THR A 3 -25.69 44.24 -41.29
N ILE A 4 -25.21 43.04 -41.00
CA ILE A 4 -25.12 42.52 -39.63
C ILE A 4 -23.98 43.27 -38.93
N LYS A 5 -24.31 44.04 -37.89
CA LYS A 5 -23.31 44.67 -37.01
C LYS A 5 -22.56 43.57 -36.24
N ASN A 6 -21.23 43.63 -36.31
CA ASN A 6 -20.33 42.74 -35.58
C ASN A 6 -20.53 42.95 -34.06
N ILE A 7 -21.15 41.98 -33.41
CA ILE A 7 -21.53 41.95 -31.97
C ILE A 7 -20.34 41.77 -31.03
N PHE A 8 -19.11 41.64 -31.56
CA PHE A 8 -17.91 41.42 -30.75
C PHE A 8 -17.14 42.71 -30.41
N GLN A 9 -17.56 43.87 -30.92
CA GLN A 9 -16.94 45.15 -30.56
C GLN A 9 -17.53 45.67 -29.24
N GLY A 10 -16.73 45.65 -28.17
CA GLY A 10 -17.04 46.32 -26.89
C GLY A 10 -16.89 45.46 -25.62
N HIS A 11 -16.55 44.18 -25.73
CA HIS A 11 -16.26 43.34 -24.55
C HIS A 11 -14.76 43.35 -24.24
N ASP A 12 -14.38 43.86 -23.07
CA ASP A 12 -12.97 43.93 -22.62
C ASP A 12 -12.28 42.56 -22.59
N SER A 13 -13.02 41.49 -22.31
CA SER A 13 -12.51 40.11 -22.35
C SER A 13 -12.18 39.63 -23.77
N ILE A 14 -12.93 40.11 -24.77
CA ILE A 14 -12.73 39.78 -26.18
C ILE A 14 -11.62 40.65 -26.77
N LEU A 15 -11.56 41.94 -26.41
CA LEU A 15 -10.46 42.83 -26.76
C LEU A 15 -9.12 42.36 -26.16
N LYS A 16 -9.13 41.84 -24.93
CA LYS A 16 -7.96 41.24 -24.30
C LYS A 16 -7.53 39.98 -25.04
N ARG A 17 -8.44 39.05 -25.31
CA ARG A 17 -8.14 37.82 -26.07
C ARG A 17 -7.74 38.09 -27.52
N ALA A 18 -8.29 39.11 -28.15
CA ALA A 18 -7.90 39.54 -29.49
C ALA A 18 -6.50 40.17 -29.52
N LYS A 19 -6.11 40.89 -28.46
CA LYS A 19 -4.72 41.36 -28.27
C LYS A 19 -3.77 40.21 -28.01
N ASP A 20 -4.17 39.23 -27.19
CA ASP A 20 -3.38 38.03 -26.93
C ASP A 20 -3.22 37.20 -28.23
N PHE A 21 -4.29 37.06 -29.02
CA PHE A 21 -4.25 36.39 -30.33
C PHE A 21 -3.40 37.15 -31.35
N ALA A 22 -3.53 38.49 -31.40
CA ALA A 22 -2.70 39.32 -32.27
C ALA A 22 -1.21 39.30 -31.86
N SER A 23 -0.90 39.04 -30.59
CA SER A 23 0.48 38.88 -30.11
C SER A 23 1.14 37.56 -30.50
N LEU A 24 0.36 36.58 -30.99
CA LEU A 24 0.91 35.33 -31.55
C LEU A 24 1.56 35.53 -32.93
N PHE A 25 1.37 36.70 -33.54
CA PHE A 25 1.95 37.10 -34.82
C PHE A 25 2.75 38.39 -34.59
N GLU A 26 4.07 38.27 -34.42
CA GLU A 26 4.92 39.47 -34.29
C GLU A 26 5.20 40.08 -35.67
N GLY A 27 5.59 41.36 -35.71
CA GLY A 27 5.67 42.16 -36.94
C GLY A 27 6.53 41.62 -38.09
N ASN A 28 7.31 40.56 -37.85
CA ASN A 28 8.15 39.88 -38.84
C ASN A 28 7.54 38.58 -39.41
N ASP A 29 6.35 38.15 -39.00
CA ASP A 29 5.73 36.87 -39.41
C ASP A 29 4.88 36.95 -40.71
N TRP A 30 4.79 38.12 -41.34
CA TRP A 30 3.99 38.32 -42.56
C TRP A 30 4.63 37.78 -43.84
N GLY A 31 5.94 37.48 -43.81
CA GLY A 31 6.68 36.93 -44.94
C GLY A 31 6.39 35.44 -45.22
N ASP A 32 5.92 34.70 -44.19
CA ASP A 32 5.65 33.26 -44.26
C ASP A 32 4.37 32.89 -43.50
N LEU A 33 3.34 33.72 -43.68
CA LEU A 33 2.04 33.59 -43.02
C LEU A 33 1.44 32.17 -43.11
N PRO A 34 1.53 31.42 -44.23
CA PRO A 34 1.00 30.06 -44.31
C PRO A 34 1.68 29.08 -43.35
N GLU A 35 2.98 29.21 -43.13
CA GLU A 35 3.75 28.30 -42.29
C GLU A 35 3.58 28.62 -40.80
N VAL A 36 3.50 29.91 -40.46
CA VAL A 36 3.17 30.39 -39.11
C VAL A 36 1.73 30.04 -38.74
N TRP A 37 0.79 30.17 -39.67
CA TRP A 37 -0.60 29.75 -39.48
C TRP A 37 -0.71 28.24 -39.24
N LYS A 38 -0.02 27.42 -40.04
CA LYS A 38 0.00 25.96 -39.86
C LYS A 38 0.57 25.56 -38.51
N ARG A 39 1.62 26.23 -38.02
CA ARG A 39 2.24 25.94 -36.72
C ARG A 39 1.41 26.42 -35.53
N GLN A 40 0.77 27.58 -35.63
CA GLN A 40 0.11 28.24 -34.49
C GLN A 40 -1.40 27.98 -34.43
N ILE A 41 -2.06 27.77 -35.58
CA ILE A 41 -3.51 27.56 -35.66
C ILE A 41 -3.83 26.09 -35.89
N ASP A 42 -3.20 25.40 -36.84
CA ASP A 42 -3.59 24.00 -37.11
C ASP A 42 -3.11 23.01 -36.03
N GLU A 43 -2.07 23.33 -35.25
CA GLU A 43 -1.67 22.52 -34.08
C GLU A 43 -2.55 22.79 -32.85
N LEU A 44 -3.18 23.97 -32.74
CA LEU A 44 -3.96 24.40 -31.57
C LEU A 44 -5.48 24.33 -31.78
N PHE A 45 -5.96 24.47 -33.02
CA PHE A 45 -7.37 24.44 -33.40
C PHE A 45 -7.60 23.33 -34.42
N VAL A 46 -8.43 22.38 -34.01
CA VAL A 46 -8.72 21.18 -34.78
C VAL A 46 -9.85 21.47 -35.76
N ILE A 47 -9.53 22.20 -36.82
CA ILE A 47 -10.50 22.66 -37.82
C ILE A 47 -10.08 22.09 -39.19
N ASP A 48 -11.05 21.57 -39.96
CA ASP A 48 -10.86 21.07 -41.32
C ASP A 48 -10.96 22.19 -42.38
N GLU A 49 -10.75 21.83 -43.65
CA GLU A 49 -10.75 22.78 -44.79
C GLU A 49 -12.09 23.52 -44.98
N GLU A 50 -13.18 23.05 -44.35
CA GLU A 50 -14.52 23.66 -44.41
C GLU A 50 -14.86 24.48 -43.15
N ASN A 51 -13.89 24.76 -42.29
CA ASN A 51 -14.07 25.40 -40.97
C ASN A 51 -14.89 24.57 -39.96
N CYS A 52 -14.98 23.25 -40.14
CA CYS A 52 -15.64 22.34 -39.22
C CYS A 52 -14.61 21.67 -38.28
N ILE A 53 -15.05 21.16 -37.13
CA ILE A 53 -14.12 20.47 -36.21
C ILE A 53 -13.63 19.18 -36.86
N ASP A 54 -12.32 19.05 -37.10
CA ASP A 54 -11.70 17.84 -37.64
C ASP A 54 -11.69 16.74 -36.57
N THR A 55 -12.80 16.01 -36.49
CA THR A 55 -13.00 14.96 -35.48
C THR A 55 -11.95 13.85 -35.55
N GLN A 56 -11.34 13.58 -36.73
CA GLN A 56 -10.28 12.58 -36.85
C GLN A 56 -8.98 13.07 -36.21
N LYS A 57 -8.64 14.33 -36.41
CA LYS A 57 -7.48 14.96 -35.78
C LYS A 57 -7.68 15.14 -34.26
N VAL A 58 -8.92 15.42 -33.80
CA VAL A 58 -9.26 15.42 -32.35
C VAL A 58 -9.02 14.04 -31.78
N GLN A 59 -9.50 12.98 -32.45
CA GLN A 59 -9.30 11.60 -32.02
C GLN A 59 -7.81 11.22 -32.01
N GLY A 60 -7.04 11.63 -33.01
CA GLY A 60 -5.58 11.41 -33.07
C GLY A 60 -4.82 12.10 -31.93
N MET A 61 -5.18 13.35 -31.61
CA MET A 61 -4.61 14.07 -30.47
C MET A 61 -5.00 13.44 -29.13
N GLN A 62 -6.28 13.06 -28.97
CA GLN A 62 -6.76 12.36 -27.78
C GLN A 62 -6.06 11.01 -27.61
N ALA A 63 -5.88 10.23 -28.68
CA ALA A 63 -5.16 8.97 -28.65
C ALA A 63 -3.68 9.17 -28.32
N THR A 64 -3.04 10.21 -28.84
CA THR A 64 -1.64 10.53 -28.54
C THR A 64 -1.46 10.97 -27.09
N ILE A 65 -2.34 11.84 -26.57
CA ILE A 65 -2.34 12.26 -25.16
C ILE A 65 -2.67 11.07 -24.26
N TYR A 66 -3.64 10.24 -24.64
CA TYR A 66 -3.97 9.01 -23.93
C TYR A 66 -2.78 8.05 -23.87
N ASN A 67 -2.10 7.81 -24.99
CA ASN A 67 -0.91 6.94 -25.03
C ASN A 67 0.24 7.52 -24.22
N ARG A 68 0.49 8.84 -24.28
CA ARG A 68 1.51 9.49 -23.44
C ARG A 68 1.16 9.43 -21.96
N LEU A 69 -0.12 9.60 -21.61
CA LEU A 69 -0.60 9.42 -20.24
C LEU A 69 -0.49 7.96 -19.80
N GLN A 70 -0.79 6.99 -20.66
CA GLN A 70 -0.62 5.56 -20.37
C GLN A 70 0.86 5.18 -20.23
N GLU A 71 1.75 5.69 -21.08
CA GLU A 71 3.21 5.51 -20.95
C GLU A 71 3.74 6.16 -19.67
N GLU A 72 3.25 7.35 -19.32
CA GLU A 72 3.62 8.03 -18.07
C GLU A 72 3.07 7.29 -16.85
N ILE A 73 1.80 6.88 -16.87
CA ILE A 73 1.16 6.04 -15.84
C ILE A 73 1.89 4.70 -15.73
N ALA A 74 2.31 4.07 -16.84
CA ALA A 74 3.05 2.81 -16.86
C ALA A 74 4.43 2.90 -16.20
N LYS A 75 5.04 4.10 -16.12
CA LYS A 75 6.26 4.31 -15.33
C LYS A 75 6.00 4.22 -13.82
N TYR A 76 4.76 4.47 -13.39
CA TYR A 76 4.31 4.38 -12.00
C TYR A 76 3.44 3.14 -11.73
N GLU A 77 2.98 2.43 -12.77
CA GLU A 77 2.35 1.12 -12.63
C GLU A 77 3.42 0.08 -12.29
N ASP A 78 3.28 -0.38 -11.06
CA ASP A 78 4.03 -1.44 -10.41
C ASP A 78 4.15 -2.71 -11.31
N ILE A 79 5.28 -2.87 -12.03
CA ILE A 79 5.57 -4.03 -12.89
C ILE A 79 5.62 -5.30 -12.03
N LYS A 80 4.62 -6.16 -12.23
CA LYS A 80 4.54 -7.49 -11.63
C LYS A 80 5.33 -8.50 -12.48
N GLU A 81 6.46 -8.97 -11.98
CA GLU A 81 7.24 -10.07 -12.57
C GLU A 81 6.74 -11.42 -12.07
N VAL A 82 6.63 -12.38 -12.98
CA VAL A 82 6.33 -13.78 -12.66
C VAL A 82 7.66 -14.50 -12.34
N ASP A 83 7.90 -14.82 -11.08
CA ASP A 83 8.95 -15.74 -10.65
C ASP A 83 8.52 -17.17 -11.01
N LEU A 84 8.88 -17.62 -12.21
CA LEU A 84 8.56 -18.95 -12.74
C LEU A 84 9.14 -20.11 -11.91
N LEU A 85 10.20 -19.86 -11.12
CA LEU A 85 10.79 -20.88 -10.24
C LEU A 85 10.01 -21.06 -8.94
N LYS A 86 9.31 -20.02 -8.49
CA LYS A 86 8.51 -20.03 -7.24
C LYS A 86 7.00 -19.97 -7.47
N ASN A 87 6.57 -19.86 -8.73
CA ASN A 87 5.19 -19.69 -9.14
C ASN A 87 4.51 -18.47 -8.45
N GLU A 88 5.25 -17.37 -8.27
CA GLU A 88 4.76 -16.14 -7.62
C GLU A 88 4.84 -14.96 -8.60
N THR A 89 3.82 -14.10 -8.65
CA THR A 89 3.85 -12.84 -9.42
C THR A 89 3.99 -11.66 -8.47
N LYS A 90 5.11 -10.91 -8.52
CA LYS A 90 5.49 -9.88 -7.52
C LYS A 90 6.13 -8.64 -8.15
N LEU A 91 6.11 -7.52 -7.42
CA LEU A 91 6.72 -6.28 -7.92
C LEU A 91 8.24 -6.39 -7.99
N ARG A 92 8.82 -5.92 -9.12
CA ARG A 92 10.28 -5.84 -9.30
C ARG A 92 10.93 -4.78 -8.40
N LYS A 93 10.17 -3.77 -7.98
CA LYS A 93 10.69 -2.63 -7.22
C LYS A 93 11.03 -3.03 -5.77
N ASN A 94 12.23 -2.66 -5.32
CA ASN A 94 12.58 -2.75 -3.91
C ASN A 94 11.75 -1.74 -3.12
N ARG A 95 11.01 -2.22 -2.11
CA ARG A 95 10.20 -1.39 -1.22
C ARG A 95 10.84 -1.34 0.17
N ILE A 96 10.96 -0.15 0.74
CA ILE A 96 11.45 0.03 2.11
C ILE A 96 10.24 0.02 3.05
N ILE A 97 10.07 -1.10 3.76
CA ILE A 97 9.07 -1.23 4.82
C ILE A 97 9.75 -1.01 6.17
N MET A 98 9.43 0.09 6.82
CA MET A 98 9.85 0.41 8.18
C MET A 98 8.96 -0.30 9.20
N GLY A 99 9.55 -0.67 10.34
CA GLY A 99 8.84 -1.32 11.43
C GLY A 99 9.08 -0.62 12.76
N TYR A 100 8.03 -0.32 13.52
CA TYR A 100 8.16 0.28 14.85
C TYR A 100 7.12 -0.28 15.83
N PHE A 101 7.46 -0.33 17.12
CA PHE A 101 6.56 -0.75 18.19
C PHE A 101 5.78 0.45 18.73
N SER A 102 4.48 0.29 18.97
CA SER A 102 3.61 1.39 19.38
C SER A 102 2.46 0.92 20.27
N LYS A 103 2.05 1.77 21.23
CA LYS A 103 1.07 1.43 22.27
C LYS A 103 -0.33 2.05 22.14
N ASN A 104 -0.60 3.31 21.71
CA ASN A 104 -2.02 3.77 21.78
C ASN A 104 -2.56 5.02 21.02
N LYS A 105 -1.89 5.67 20.05
CA LYS A 105 -2.60 6.67 19.18
C LYS A 105 -2.25 6.57 17.69
N GLU A 106 -0.97 6.41 17.42
CA GLU A 106 -0.38 6.21 16.11
C GLU A 106 -0.99 4.96 15.44
N ASN A 107 -1.30 3.93 16.24
CA ASN A 107 -1.94 2.68 15.82
C ASN A 107 -3.36 2.87 15.28
N ALA A 108 -4.17 3.76 15.86
CA ALA A 108 -5.51 4.03 15.35
C ALA A 108 -5.45 4.70 13.98
N HIS A 109 -4.53 5.65 13.81
CA HIS A 109 -4.33 6.34 12.54
C HIS A 109 -3.71 5.41 11.47
N ALA A 110 -2.71 4.61 11.86
CA ALA A 110 -2.10 3.59 11.02
C ALA A 110 -3.13 2.55 10.51
N ARG A 111 -4.08 2.13 11.35
CA ARG A 111 -5.16 1.21 10.95
C ARG A 111 -6.12 1.82 9.93
N MET A 112 -6.47 3.10 10.10
CA MET A 112 -7.40 3.81 9.21
C MET A 112 -6.84 4.07 7.81
N VAL A 113 -5.54 4.30 7.68
CA VAL A 113 -4.90 4.65 6.41
C VAL A 113 -4.40 3.41 5.63
N GLY A 114 -4.25 2.26 6.30
CA GLY A 114 -3.61 1.07 5.72
C GLY A 114 -4.52 -0.10 5.33
N ASP A 115 -5.86 0.06 5.38
CA ASP A 115 -6.84 -1.03 5.20
C ASP A 115 -6.56 -2.25 6.11
N VAL A 116 -6.01 -2.00 7.30
CA VAL A 116 -5.64 -3.06 8.25
C VAL A 116 -6.84 -3.39 9.12
N CYS A 117 -7.50 -4.51 8.83
CA CYS A 117 -8.64 -4.99 9.61
C CYS A 117 -8.18 -5.51 10.98
N VAL A 118 -8.54 -4.78 12.05
CA VAL A 118 -8.35 -5.18 13.45
C VAL A 118 -9.70 -5.18 14.14
N ALA A 119 -9.90 -6.07 15.12
CA ALA A 119 -11.12 -6.11 15.91
C ALA A 119 -11.41 -4.72 16.53
N ARG A 120 -12.62 -4.20 16.35
CA ARG A 120 -13.08 -2.91 16.91
C ARG A 120 -13.42 -3.01 18.40
N ASP A 121 -12.63 -3.77 19.17
CA ASP A 121 -12.87 -3.99 20.59
C ASP A 121 -12.07 -2.98 21.41
N ARG A 122 -12.79 -2.06 22.07
CA ARG A 122 -12.21 -1.07 22.98
C ARG A 122 -11.38 -1.71 24.10
N LYS A 123 -11.80 -2.88 24.60
CA LYS A 123 -11.08 -3.58 25.67
C LYS A 123 -9.68 -4.02 25.25
N MET A 124 -9.47 -4.27 23.95
CA MET A 124 -8.15 -4.58 23.42
C MET A 124 -7.20 -3.39 23.56
N LEU A 125 -7.68 -2.18 23.29
CA LEU A 125 -6.88 -0.94 23.38
C LEU A 125 -6.62 -0.52 24.83
N GLU A 126 -7.53 -0.89 25.74
CA GLU A 126 -7.38 -0.66 27.18
C GLU A 126 -6.47 -1.70 27.85
N ASN A 127 -6.14 -2.80 27.17
CA ASN A 127 -5.26 -3.84 27.68
C ASN A 127 -3.81 -3.32 27.74
N ASP A 128 -3.25 -3.24 28.95
CA ASP A 128 -1.91 -2.69 29.21
C ASP A 128 -0.78 -3.60 28.71
N LYS A 129 -1.08 -4.87 28.43
CA LYS A 129 -0.16 -5.88 27.86
C LYS A 129 -0.23 -5.96 26.35
N TYR A 130 -1.20 -5.29 25.72
CA TYR A 130 -1.33 -5.22 24.27
C TYR A 130 -0.51 -4.07 23.69
N PHE A 131 0.13 -4.34 22.56
CA PHE A 131 0.83 -3.37 21.73
C PHE A 131 0.95 -3.89 20.30
N GLU A 132 1.42 -3.05 19.38
CA GLU A 132 1.57 -3.43 17.97
C GLU A 132 2.97 -3.18 17.45
N PHE A 133 3.38 -3.99 16.49
CA PHE A 133 4.47 -3.68 15.57
C PHE A 133 3.87 -3.24 14.24
N VAL A 134 4.02 -1.95 13.91
CA VAL A 134 3.43 -1.31 12.73
C VAL A 134 4.37 -1.43 11.55
N LEU A 135 3.83 -1.79 10.39
CA LEU A 135 4.53 -1.83 9.11
C LEU A 135 4.21 -0.56 8.32
N PHE A 136 5.21 0.26 8.04
CA PHE A 136 5.06 1.52 7.33
C PHE A 136 5.84 1.49 6.02
N ASP A 137 5.15 1.76 4.93
CA ASP A 137 5.74 1.91 3.61
C ASP A 137 6.24 3.34 3.46
N GLN A 138 7.56 3.50 3.44
CA GLN A 138 8.19 4.82 3.42
C GLN A 138 7.90 5.58 2.14
N GLU A 139 7.79 4.89 1.00
CA GLU A 139 7.55 5.54 -0.30
C GLU A 139 6.10 5.99 -0.45
N LYS A 140 5.16 5.15 0.02
CA LYS A 140 3.72 5.47 -0.02
C LYS A 140 3.26 6.29 1.20
N GLU A 141 4.18 6.63 2.10
CA GLU A 141 3.95 7.32 3.37
C GLU A 141 2.73 6.79 4.15
N LYS A 142 2.54 5.47 4.16
CA LYS A 142 1.35 4.85 4.74
C LYS A 142 1.64 3.60 5.52
N CYS A 143 0.78 3.32 6.50
CA CYS A 143 0.72 2.01 7.13
C CYS A 143 0.29 0.96 6.09
N VAL A 144 0.97 -0.17 6.09
CA VAL A 144 0.71 -1.30 5.20
C VAL A 144 0.53 -2.61 5.96
N GLY A 145 0.28 -2.53 7.26
CA GLY A 145 0.07 -3.70 8.11
C GLY A 145 0.38 -3.43 9.57
N THR A 146 -0.13 -4.30 10.43
CA THR A 146 0.30 -4.38 11.83
C THR A 146 0.55 -5.82 12.21
N THR A 147 1.31 -6.02 13.28
CA THR A 147 1.36 -7.26 14.02
C THR A 147 0.86 -6.95 15.41
N MET A 148 -0.23 -7.59 15.82
CA MET A 148 -0.74 -7.49 17.17
C MET A 148 0.12 -8.35 18.10
N LEU A 149 0.46 -7.80 19.25
CA LEU A 149 1.32 -8.43 20.24
C LEU A 149 0.63 -8.36 21.61
N LEU A 150 0.69 -9.46 22.34
CA LEU A 150 0.20 -9.53 23.73
C LEU A 150 1.29 -10.14 24.60
N GLN A 151 1.74 -9.41 25.61
CA GLN A 151 2.56 -9.97 26.67
C GLN A 151 1.70 -10.88 27.56
N MET A 152 2.15 -12.12 27.73
CA MET A 152 1.49 -13.15 28.53
C MET A 152 2.39 -13.53 29.70
N ASP A 153 2.05 -13.05 30.89
CA ASP A 153 2.82 -13.31 32.12
C ASP A 153 2.42 -14.66 32.73
N GLU A 154 3.36 -15.59 32.81
CA GLU A 154 3.22 -16.93 33.39
C GLU A 154 4.08 -17.10 34.65
N PRO A 155 3.76 -18.07 35.52
CA PRO A 155 4.56 -18.34 36.72
C PRO A 155 6.03 -18.66 36.43
N ASP A 156 6.30 -19.22 35.25
CA ASP A 156 7.65 -19.62 34.86
C ASP A 156 8.38 -18.54 34.05
N GLY A 157 7.70 -17.53 33.51
CA GLY A 157 8.29 -16.44 32.73
C GLY A 157 7.26 -15.69 31.90
N LYS A 158 7.70 -14.87 30.96
CA LYS A 158 6.79 -14.16 30.04
C LYS A 158 6.89 -14.68 28.62
N TYR A 159 5.74 -14.74 27.96
CA TYR A 159 5.55 -15.17 26.58
C TYR A 159 4.99 -14.03 25.74
N LEU A 160 5.30 -14.03 24.45
CA LEU A 160 4.79 -13.03 23.52
C LEU A 160 3.85 -13.69 22.52
N LEU A 161 2.56 -13.38 22.60
CA LEU A 161 1.63 -13.75 21.54
C LEU A 161 1.92 -12.89 20.30
N TYR A 162 1.95 -13.54 19.14
CA TYR A 162 2.29 -12.95 17.85
C TYR A 162 1.19 -13.19 16.82
N CYS A 163 0.56 -12.10 16.38
CA CYS A 163 -0.57 -12.14 15.46
C CYS A 163 -0.33 -11.20 14.25
N PRO A 164 0.40 -11.66 13.21
CA PRO A 164 0.74 -10.83 12.06
C PRO A 164 -0.44 -10.58 11.12
N ASN A 165 -0.62 -9.32 10.72
CA ASN A 165 -1.73 -8.86 9.90
C ASN A 165 -1.29 -7.79 8.87
N PRO A 166 -0.41 -8.13 7.92
CA PRO A 166 -0.04 -7.22 6.83
C PRO A 166 -1.24 -6.89 5.94
N ALA A 167 -1.30 -5.72 5.30
CA ALA A 167 -2.37 -5.37 4.36
C ALA A 167 -2.40 -6.34 3.17
N VAL A 168 -3.60 -6.62 2.64
CA VAL A 168 -3.77 -7.50 1.46
C VAL A 168 -3.03 -6.94 0.25
N SER A 169 -3.06 -5.61 0.08
CA SER A 169 -2.30 -4.89 -0.95
C SER A 169 -0.80 -5.13 -0.82
N LEU A 170 -0.24 -5.07 0.40
CA LEU A 170 1.17 -5.38 0.60
C LEU A 170 1.50 -6.83 0.24
N VAL A 171 0.69 -7.78 0.72
CA VAL A 171 0.91 -9.22 0.47
C VAL A 171 0.80 -9.58 -1.01
N SER A 172 -0.01 -8.87 -1.79
CA SER A 172 -0.10 -9.07 -3.24
C SER A 172 1.13 -8.52 -3.98
N GLU A 173 1.70 -7.42 -3.48
CA GLU A 173 2.85 -6.73 -4.06
C GLU A 173 4.21 -7.38 -3.73
N VAL A 174 4.39 -7.92 -2.51
CA VAL A 174 5.68 -8.48 -2.04
C VAL A 174 5.60 -9.98 -1.75
N SER A 175 6.75 -10.68 -1.71
CA SER A 175 6.79 -12.11 -1.38
C SER A 175 6.30 -12.34 0.06
N ALA A 176 5.17 -13.05 0.19
CA ALA A 176 4.53 -13.32 1.48
C ALA A 176 5.47 -14.01 2.46
N LYS A 177 6.26 -14.98 1.95
CA LYS A 177 7.24 -15.72 2.73
C LYS A 177 8.36 -14.82 3.27
N LYS A 178 8.95 -13.98 2.42
CA LYS A 178 10.02 -13.04 2.84
C LYS A 178 9.50 -12.00 3.81
N LEU A 179 8.30 -11.46 3.57
CA LEU A 179 7.66 -10.51 4.47
C LEU A 179 7.43 -11.13 5.85
N TYR A 180 6.85 -12.33 5.89
CA TYR A 180 6.65 -13.07 7.14
C TYR A 180 7.97 -13.31 7.89
N GLN A 181 9.00 -13.81 7.19
CA GLN A 181 10.32 -14.04 7.78
C GLN A 181 10.93 -12.75 8.37
N ALA A 182 10.79 -11.63 7.67
CA ALA A 182 11.30 -10.34 8.13
C ALA A 182 10.56 -9.86 9.40
N ILE A 183 9.23 -9.96 9.42
CA ILE A 183 8.41 -9.62 10.60
C ILE A 183 8.83 -10.51 11.77
N THR A 184 8.81 -11.84 11.59
CA THR A 184 9.15 -12.80 12.63
C THR A 184 10.56 -12.57 13.18
N THR A 185 11.54 -12.28 12.32
CA THR A 185 12.92 -11.96 12.76
C THR A 185 12.95 -10.74 13.69
N ARG A 186 12.18 -9.68 13.36
CA ARG A 186 12.12 -8.47 14.20
C ARG A 186 11.40 -8.74 15.52
N ILE A 187 10.31 -9.51 15.50
CA ILE A 187 9.58 -9.90 16.71
C ILE A 187 10.44 -10.80 17.62
N SER A 188 11.15 -11.78 17.06
CA SER A 188 12.07 -12.64 17.81
C SER A 188 13.19 -11.84 18.48
N LYS A 189 13.77 -10.87 17.76
CA LYS A 189 14.80 -10.00 18.33
C LYS A 189 14.25 -9.15 19.48
N PHE A 190 13.07 -8.56 19.30
CA PHE A 190 12.39 -7.83 20.37
C PHE A 190 12.11 -8.74 21.58
N ALA A 191 11.65 -9.97 21.33
CA ALA A 191 11.39 -10.96 22.37
C ALA A 191 12.67 -11.29 23.17
N GLU A 192 13.79 -11.49 22.48
CA GLU A 192 15.10 -11.72 23.11
C GLU A 192 15.56 -10.53 23.96
N GLU A 193 15.55 -9.31 23.40
CA GLU A 193 15.97 -8.08 24.06
C GLU A 193 15.11 -7.73 25.29
N ASN A 194 13.90 -8.28 25.35
CA ASN A 194 12.96 -8.07 26.44
C ASN A 194 12.74 -9.33 27.26
N ASP A 195 13.66 -10.31 27.32
CA ASP A 195 13.57 -11.49 28.20
C ASP A 195 12.26 -12.32 28.08
N PHE A 196 11.68 -12.41 26.88
CA PHE A 196 10.59 -13.35 26.62
C PHE A 196 11.13 -14.76 26.42
N LYS A 197 10.46 -15.75 27.01
CA LYS A 197 10.83 -17.17 26.87
C LYS A 197 10.57 -17.69 25.46
N ALA A 198 9.44 -17.31 24.88
CA ALA A 198 9.06 -17.75 23.55
C ALA A 198 8.07 -16.78 22.90
N VAL A 199 8.03 -16.84 21.57
CA VAL A 199 7.00 -16.22 20.74
C VAL A 199 6.01 -17.29 20.32
N LEU A 200 4.74 -17.05 20.62
CA LEU A 200 3.65 -18.01 20.48
C LEU A 200 2.64 -17.55 19.43
N VAL A 201 2.04 -18.50 18.74
CA VAL A 201 1.01 -18.27 17.73
C VAL A 201 -0.16 -19.22 17.95
N ASP A 202 -1.37 -18.70 17.81
CA ASP A 202 -2.61 -19.48 17.83
C ASP A 202 -3.12 -19.72 16.41
N LYS A 203 -2.99 -20.95 15.95
CA LYS A 203 -3.33 -21.32 14.57
C LYS A 203 -4.83 -21.48 14.32
N ARG A 204 -5.68 -21.29 15.33
CA ARG A 204 -7.13 -21.21 15.10
C ARG A 204 -7.43 -20.07 14.12
N HIS A 205 -8.30 -20.34 13.15
CA HIS A 205 -8.62 -19.36 12.12
C HIS A 205 -9.08 -18.03 12.73
N GLY A 206 -8.46 -16.92 12.30
CA GLY A 206 -8.79 -15.58 12.79
C GLY A 206 -8.18 -15.21 14.16
N HIS A 207 -7.47 -16.13 14.84
CA HIS A 207 -6.84 -15.84 16.15
C HIS A 207 -5.43 -15.26 16.05
N SER A 208 -4.67 -15.60 15.00
CA SER A 208 -3.34 -15.02 14.75
C SER A 208 -3.25 -14.21 13.48
N THR A 209 -4.01 -14.58 12.46
CA THR A 209 -4.12 -13.79 11.24
C THR A 209 -5.47 -14.06 10.60
N ASN A 210 -6.00 -13.07 9.91
CA ASN A 210 -7.17 -13.20 9.03
C ASN A 210 -6.74 -13.34 7.56
N ARG A 211 -5.43 -13.49 7.29
CA ARG A 211 -4.90 -13.70 5.95
C ARG A 211 -4.97 -15.17 5.57
N ALA A 212 -5.35 -15.44 4.33
CA ALA A 212 -5.39 -16.78 3.76
C ALA A 212 -4.23 -17.01 2.78
N GLY A 213 -4.14 -18.23 2.23
CA GLY A 213 -3.19 -18.58 1.17
C GLY A 213 -1.74 -18.62 1.65
N LEU A 214 -0.82 -18.13 0.81
CA LEU A 214 0.63 -18.24 1.02
C LEU A 214 1.12 -17.65 2.34
N PHE A 215 0.45 -16.63 2.87
CA PHE A 215 0.82 -16.03 4.15
C PHE A 215 0.52 -16.95 5.33
N GLN A 216 -0.69 -17.52 5.39
CA GLN A 216 -1.05 -18.53 6.40
C GLN A 216 -0.12 -19.75 6.30
N GLN A 217 0.16 -20.24 5.08
CA GLN A 217 1.09 -21.35 4.88
C GLN A 217 2.50 -21.01 5.40
N SER A 218 2.97 -19.79 5.18
CA SER A 218 4.28 -19.34 5.69
C SER A 218 4.32 -19.31 7.22
N LEU A 219 3.22 -18.88 7.86
CA LEU A 219 3.06 -18.92 9.31
C LEU A 219 3.09 -20.37 9.83
N ASP A 220 2.30 -21.25 9.23
CA ASP A 220 2.21 -22.66 9.63
C ASP A 220 3.57 -23.37 9.50
N GLN A 221 4.30 -23.13 8.42
CA GLN A 221 5.61 -23.73 8.16
C GLN A 221 6.71 -23.23 9.11
N SER A 222 6.53 -22.06 9.72
CA SER A 222 7.54 -21.43 10.58
C SER A 222 7.55 -21.92 12.02
N CYS A 223 6.52 -22.65 12.43
CA CYS A 223 6.42 -23.19 13.79
C CYS A 223 7.56 -24.20 14.02
N LEU A 224 8.20 -24.10 15.19
CA LEU A 224 9.28 -24.98 15.59
C LEU A 224 8.77 -26.42 15.66
N LYS A 225 9.58 -27.35 15.19
CA LYS A 225 9.27 -28.79 15.20
C LYS A 225 10.19 -29.51 16.17
N ASN A 226 9.68 -30.55 16.81
CA ASN A 226 10.48 -31.48 17.59
C ASN A 226 11.26 -32.43 16.66
N ARG A 227 12.03 -33.35 17.26
CA ARG A 227 12.85 -34.32 16.50
C ARG A 227 12.02 -35.30 15.64
N SER A 228 10.75 -35.54 15.98
CA SER A 228 9.83 -36.36 15.18
C SER A 228 9.13 -35.57 14.08
N GLY A 229 9.42 -34.26 13.93
CA GLY A 229 8.82 -33.40 12.92
C GLY A 229 7.44 -32.85 13.29
N GLN A 230 6.95 -33.11 14.50
CA GLN A 230 5.70 -32.55 15.02
C GLN A 230 5.93 -31.14 15.53
N GLU A 231 4.94 -30.26 15.33
CA GLU A 231 4.99 -28.90 15.87
C GLU A 231 5.07 -28.90 17.38
N ARG A 232 5.91 -28.01 17.92
CA ARG A 232 6.02 -27.78 19.35
C ARG A 232 4.94 -26.82 19.76
N THR A 233 4.13 -27.26 20.72
CA THR A 233 3.05 -26.48 21.31
C THR A 233 3.25 -26.35 22.81
N ILE A 234 2.65 -25.32 23.39
CA ILE A 234 2.60 -25.09 24.83
C ILE A 234 1.17 -24.87 25.29
N ASN A 235 0.89 -25.30 26.52
CA ASN A 235 -0.29 -24.92 27.27
C ASN A 235 0.16 -24.03 28.43
N LEU A 236 -0.40 -22.82 28.49
CA LEU A 236 -0.15 -21.85 29.53
C LEU A 236 -0.99 -22.19 30.78
N THR A 237 -0.48 -21.79 31.94
CA THR A 237 -1.18 -21.90 33.22
C THR A 237 -2.33 -20.90 33.26
N ASN A 238 -2.05 -19.64 32.92
CA ASN A 238 -3.05 -18.58 32.96
C ASN A 238 -3.81 -18.49 31.63
N ASN A 239 -5.06 -18.03 31.72
CA ASN A 239 -5.85 -17.69 30.55
C ASN A 239 -5.63 -16.22 30.19
N HIS A 240 -4.95 -15.97 29.07
CA HIS A 240 -4.62 -14.61 28.62
C HIS A 240 -5.67 -14.11 27.65
N VAL A 241 -6.31 -12.98 28.00
CA VAL A 241 -7.40 -12.41 27.22
C VAL A 241 -6.93 -11.14 26.54
N LEU A 242 -6.89 -11.16 25.20
CA LEU A 242 -6.62 -9.97 24.39
C LEU A 242 -7.85 -9.05 24.37
N SER A 243 -9.03 -9.63 24.14
CA SER A 243 -10.32 -8.95 24.14
C SER A 243 -11.46 -9.98 24.23
N ASN A 244 -12.73 -9.55 24.34
CA ASN A 244 -13.86 -10.38 24.79
C ASN A 244 -13.82 -11.86 24.35
N SER A 245 -13.68 -12.12 23.05
CA SER A 245 -13.69 -13.46 22.45
C SER A 245 -12.30 -14.07 22.18
N TYR A 246 -11.23 -13.32 22.42
CA TYR A 246 -9.85 -13.70 22.10
C TYR A 246 -9.10 -14.07 23.38
N ALA A 247 -9.20 -15.34 23.74
CA ALA A 247 -8.55 -15.95 24.88
C ALA A 247 -7.54 -17.02 24.44
N TYR A 248 -6.36 -17.01 25.07
CA TYR A 248 -5.20 -17.80 24.70
C TYR A 248 -4.68 -18.54 25.94
N GLN A 249 -4.63 -19.88 25.84
CA GLN A 249 -4.15 -20.74 26.91
C GLN A 249 -3.58 -22.04 26.35
N ASN A 250 -4.33 -22.72 25.48
CA ASN A 250 -4.01 -24.08 25.07
C ASN A 250 -3.57 -24.17 23.61
N ASN A 251 -2.72 -25.16 23.31
CA ASN A 251 -2.27 -25.52 21.97
C ASN A 251 -1.62 -24.36 21.19
N LEU A 252 -0.86 -23.51 21.88
CA LEU A 252 -0.16 -22.40 21.25
C LEU A 252 1.13 -22.92 20.60
N SER A 253 1.27 -22.77 19.29
CA SER A 253 2.47 -23.20 18.57
C SER A 253 3.62 -22.22 18.83
N ILE A 254 4.83 -22.75 18.91
CA ILE A 254 6.03 -21.97 19.19
C ILE A 254 6.68 -21.56 17.87
N VAL A 255 6.90 -20.27 17.66
CA VAL A 255 7.57 -19.73 16.45
C VAL A 255 9.04 -19.42 16.73
N TRP A 256 9.37 -19.07 17.97
CA TRP A 256 10.72 -18.78 18.42
C TRP A 256 10.86 -19.07 19.91
N GLU A 257 12.05 -19.48 20.33
CA GLU A 257 12.41 -19.66 21.74
C GLU A 257 13.69 -18.91 22.05
N GLY A 258 13.68 -18.26 23.22
CA GLY A 258 14.87 -17.67 23.81
C GLY A 258 15.85 -18.75 24.24
N LYS A 259 17.12 -18.39 24.35
CA LYS A 259 18.12 -19.28 24.93
C LYS A 259 17.80 -19.43 26.42
N SER A 260 17.66 -20.66 26.90
CA SER A 260 17.61 -20.94 28.33
C SER A 260 18.88 -20.34 28.97
N LYS A 261 18.69 -19.39 29.90
CA LYS A 261 19.75 -18.93 30.80
C LYS A 261 20.06 -20.02 31.81
#